data_AF-A0A940AN01-F1
#
_entry.id   AF-A0A940AN01-F1
#
_cell.length_a   1.000
_cell.length_b   1.000
_cell.length_c   1.000
_cell.angle_alpha   90.00
_cell.angle_beta   90.00
_cell.angle_gamma   90.00
#
_symmetry.space_group_name_H-M   'P 1'
#
loop_
_entity.id
_entity.type
_entity.pdbx_description
1 polymer ?
#
loop_
_entity_poly.entity_id
_entity_poly.type
_entity_poly.pdbx_seq_one_letter_code
_entity_poly.pdbx_strand_id
1 'polypeptide(L)'
;NEITPGNFTFRTREFEQMELEFFCEPGTDLEWFQYWRAFCRDWLLSLGIKEDEMRLRDHAPEELCFYSKGTTDIEFLFPFGWGELWGIADRTDYDLTQHINTSGEDLTYFDDEKQQRYTPYVVEPSLGADRVVLAFLCAAYDEEELAEGDVRTVLHFHPALAPVKIGVLPLSKKLAEGADKIYAELSKYYNCEYDDRGNIGKRYRRQDEIGTPFCVTYDFDSETDGCVTVRDRDTMEQERIKIEDLKSYFAAKFEW
;
A
#
# COMPACT_ATOMS: atom_id res chain seq x y z
N ASN A 1 11.87 -14.60 -17.97
CA ASN A 1 12.80 -15.76 -17.98
C ASN A 1 14.13 -15.34 -17.35
N GLU A 2 14.09 -15.07 -16.03
CA GLU A 2 15.24 -14.55 -15.28
C GLU A 2 16.35 -15.60 -15.13
N ILE A 3 17.59 -15.20 -15.38
CA ILE A 3 18.77 -16.09 -15.38
C ILE A 3 19.17 -16.41 -13.94
N THR A 4 19.19 -15.39 -13.08
CA THR A 4 19.62 -15.53 -11.69
C THR A 4 18.58 -14.87 -10.77
N PRO A 5 17.57 -15.64 -10.32
CA PRO A 5 16.67 -15.20 -9.26
C PRO A 5 17.46 -14.81 -8.00
N GLY A 6 16.99 -13.81 -7.27
CA GLY A 6 17.73 -13.26 -6.14
C GLY A 6 16.93 -12.25 -5.33
N ASN A 7 17.40 -11.97 -4.11
CA ASN A 7 16.78 -11.04 -3.15
C ASN A 7 15.25 -11.23 -3.01
N PHE A 8 14.84 -12.49 -2.77
CA PHE A 8 13.46 -12.86 -2.50
C PHE A 8 12.48 -12.45 -3.63
N THR A 9 11.46 -11.63 -3.35
CA THR A 9 10.47 -11.17 -4.33
C THR A 9 11.02 -10.15 -5.34
N PHE A 10 12.26 -9.67 -5.15
CA PHE A 10 12.81 -8.61 -5.99
C PHE A 10 13.19 -9.06 -7.41
N ARG A 11 13.65 -10.32 -7.56
CA ARG A 11 13.95 -10.94 -8.86
C ARG A 11 13.32 -12.32 -8.95
N THR A 12 12.12 -12.36 -9.52
CA THR A 12 11.34 -13.58 -9.75
C THR A 12 11.16 -13.84 -11.26
N ARG A 13 10.52 -14.96 -11.62
CA ARG A 13 10.17 -15.30 -13.00
C ARG A 13 8.70 -15.02 -13.34
N GLU A 14 7.91 -14.77 -12.32
CA GLU A 14 6.48 -14.49 -12.34
C GLU A 14 6.25 -13.48 -11.21
N PHE A 15 5.54 -12.41 -11.54
CA PHE A 15 5.24 -11.26 -10.67
C PHE A 15 4.05 -10.53 -11.25
N GLU A 16 3.45 -9.65 -10.45
CA GLU A 16 2.31 -8.83 -10.86
C GLU A 16 2.75 -7.38 -11.08
N GLN A 17 2.12 -6.71 -12.06
CA GLN A 17 2.38 -5.31 -12.37
C GLN A 17 1.09 -4.51 -12.28
N MET A 18 1.22 -3.25 -11.89
CA MET A 18 0.18 -2.23 -11.98
C MET A 18 0.66 -1.18 -12.97
N GLU A 19 0.05 -1.14 -14.14
CA GLU A 19 0.47 -0.29 -15.25
C GLU A 19 -0.69 0.60 -15.70
N LEU A 20 -0.34 1.81 -16.15
CA LEU A 20 -1.29 2.74 -16.74
C LEU A 20 -0.69 3.30 -18.02
N GLU A 21 -1.44 3.22 -19.12
CA GLU A 21 -1.11 3.88 -20.37
C GLU A 21 -1.88 5.20 -20.47
N PHE A 22 -1.20 6.32 -20.25
CA PHE A 22 -1.82 7.64 -20.33
C PHE A 22 -1.58 8.28 -21.71
N PHE A 23 -2.62 8.27 -22.55
CA PHE A 23 -2.60 8.88 -23.87
C PHE A 23 -2.78 10.40 -23.79
N CYS A 24 -1.85 11.14 -24.37
CA CYS A 24 -1.85 12.60 -24.37
C CYS A 24 -1.58 13.19 -25.76
N GLU A 25 -1.86 14.47 -25.92
CA GLU A 25 -1.57 15.20 -27.15
C GLU A 25 -0.05 15.41 -27.30
N PRO A 26 0.54 15.17 -28.49
CA PRO A 26 1.94 15.45 -28.77
C PRO A 26 2.31 16.89 -28.38
N GLY A 27 3.40 17.05 -27.61
CA GLY A 27 3.86 18.34 -27.11
C GLY A 27 3.34 18.71 -25.72
N THR A 28 2.37 17.96 -25.17
CA THR A 28 1.92 18.08 -23.77
C THR A 28 2.51 17.00 -22.86
N ASP A 29 3.18 16.01 -23.44
CA ASP A 29 3.76 14.83 -22.81
C ASP A 29 4.61 15.14 -21.57
N LEU A 30 5.54 16.09 -21.65
CA LEU A 30 6.39 16.46 -20.51
C LEU A 30 5.61 17.02 -19.30
N GLU A 31 4.48 17.70 -19.53
CA GLU A 31 3.63 18.17 -18.42
C GLU A 31 2.97 16.98 -17.71
N TRP A 32 2.42 16.05 -18.49
CA TRP A 32 1.83 14.81 -17.98
C TRP A 32 2.86 13.90 -17.31
N PHE A 33 4.08 13.83 -17.84
CA PHE A 33 5.19 13.12 -17.24
C PHE A 33 5.51 13.66 -15.83
N GLN A 34 5.60 14.98 -15.66
CA GLN A 34 5.83 15.58 -14.35
C GLN A 34 4.65 15.37 -13.41
N TYR A 35 3.42 15.45 -13.92
CA TYR A 35 2.21 15.15 -13.14
C TYR A 35 2.25 13.72 -12.60
N TRP A 36 2.47 12.72 -13.45
CA TRP A 36 2.49 11.32 -13.04
C TRP A 36 3.66 11.00 -12.11
N ARG A 37 4.84 11.58 -12.36
CA ARG A 37 6.00 11.51 -11.46
C ARG A 37 5.65 11.98 -10.05
N ALA A 38 4.99 13.14 -9.93
CA ALA A 38 4.59 13.70 -8.65
C ALA A 38 3.48 12.86 -7.99
N PHE A 39 2.47 12.47 -8.76
CA PHE A 39 1.36 11.64 -8.27
C PHE A 39 1.85 10.32 -7.68
N CYS A 40 2.71 9.58 -8.39
CA CYS A 40 3.25 8.30 -7.93
C CYS A 40 4.09 8.46 -6.64
N ARG A 41 4.92 9.51 -6.56
CA ARG A 41 5.67 9.86 -5.35
C ARG A 41 4.73 10.15 -4.18
N ASP A 42 3.78 11.05 -4.38
CA ASP A 42 2.90 11.53 -3.31
C ASP A 42 1.95 10.43 -2.82
N TRP A 43 1.56 9.51 -3.70
CA TRP A 43 0.82 8.30 -3.33
C TRP A 43 1.61 7.43 -2.35
N LEU A 44 2.90 7.15 -2.62
CA LEU A 44 3.76 6.37 -1.72
C LEU A 44 3.94 7.07 -0.36
N LEU A 45 4.16 8.39 -0.38
CA LEU A 45 4.27 9.20 0.85
C LEU A 45 2.97 9.17 1.67
N SER A 46 1.81 9.29 1.01
CA SER A 46 0.50 9.26 1.66
C SER A 46 0.18 7.93 2.34
N LEU A 47 0.89 6.86 1.96
CA LEU A 47 0.78 5.52 2.51
C LEU A 47 1.90 5.16 3.51
N GLY A 48 2.71 6.13 3.91
CA GLY A 48 3.65 6.01 5.02
C GLY A 48 5.09 5.69 4.66
N ILE A 49 5.46 5.62 3.38
CA ILE A 49 6.88 5.58 2.98
C ILE A 49 7.50 6.95 3.29
N LYS A 50 8.67 6.97 3.94
CA LYS A 50 9.33 8.23 4.31
C LYS A 50 10.16 8.79 3.16
N GLU A 51 10.35 10.11 3.15
CA GLU A 51 11.14 10.79 2.10
C GLU A 51 12.61 10.33 2.05
N ASP A 52 13.19 9.92 3.18
CA ASP A 52 14.57 9.45 3.27
C ASP A 52 14.75 7.97 2.88
N GLU A 53 13.65 7.22 2.75
CA GLU A 53 13.61 5.84 2.29
C GLU A 53 13.33 5.74 0.78
N MET A 54 13.05 6.85 0.10
CA MET A 54 12.67 6.91 -1.31
C MET A 54 13.48 7.95 -2.08
N ARG A 55 13.79 7.67 -3.35
CA ARG A 55 14.38 8.67 -4.26
C ARG A 55 13.81 8.55 -5.67
N LEU A 56 13.80 9.67 -6.38
CA LEU A 56 13.43 9.73 -7.79
C LEU A 56 14.71 9.89 -8.61
N ARG A 57 15.02 8.88 -9.43
CA ARG A 57 16.23 8.83 -10.25
C ARG A 57 15.85 8.99 -11.71
N ASP A 58 16.17 10.15 -12.26
CA ASP A 58 16.04 10.39 -13.70
C ASP A 58 17.14 9.60 -14.44
N HIS A 59 16.75 8.90 -15.51
CA HIS A 59 17.68 8.14 -16.34
C HIS A 59 18.66 9.07 -17.06
N ALA A 60 19.92 8.67 -17.15
CA ALA A 60 20.90 9.34 -17.99
C ALA A 60 20.60 9.10 -19.48
N PRO A 61 21.08 9.96 -20.40
CA PRO A 61 20.85 9.79 -21.84
C PRO A 61 21.26 8.42 -22.40
N GLU A 62 22.26 7.78 -21.80
CA GLU A 62 22.74 6.45 -22.22
C GLU A 62 21.87 5.30 -21.70
N GLU A 63 21.05 5.54 -20.67
CA GLU A 63 20.11 4.57 -20.09
C GLU A 63 18.74 4.60 -20.77
N LEU A 64 18.38 5.75 -21.39
CA LEU A 64 17.11 5.91 -22.09
C LEU A 64 16.99 4.95 -23.27
N CYS A 65 15.85 4.26 -23.34
CA CYS A 65 15.42 3.60 -24.57
C CYS A 65 15.31 4.63 -25.70
N PHE A 66 15.62 4.23 -26.94
CA PHE A 66 15.66 5.14 -28.09
C PHE A 66 14.33 5.85 -28.40
N TYR A 67 13.21 5.32 -27.89
CA TYR A 67 11.86 5.89 -28.02
C TYR A 67 11.41 6.66 -26.76
N SER A 68 12.18 6.65 -25.68
CA SER A 68 11.86 7.37 -24.45
C SER A 68 12.41 8.79 -24.51
N LYS A 69 11.54 9.76 -24.31
CA LYS A 69 11.93 11.18 -24.17
C LYS A 69 12.40 11.50 -22.75
N GLY A 70 11.98 10.71 -21.77
CA GLY A 70 12.40 10.81 -20.38
C GLY A 70 11.84 9.67 -19.56
N THR A 71 12.64 9.17 -18.62
CA THR A 71 12.24 8.12 -17.67
C THR A 71 12.74 8.46 -16.28
N THR A 72 11.87 8.32 -15.28
CA THR A 72 12.20 8.44 -13.86
C THR A 72 11.87 7.14 -13.15
N ASP A 73 12.84 6.58 -12.44
CA ASP A 73 12.59 5.48 -11.50
C ASP A 73 12.33 6.03 -10.11
N ILE A 74 11.24 5.62 -9.48
CA ILE A 74 11.06 5.73 -8.04
C ILE A 74 11.72 4.50 -7.41
N GLU A 75 12.76 4.74 -6.61
CA GLU A 75 13.52 3.71 -5.93
C GLU A 75 13.30 3.79 -4.41
N PHE A 76 13.29 2.63 -3.77
CA PHE A 76 13.20 2.47 -2.32
C PHE A 76 14.49 1.90 -1.74
N LEU A 77 14.84 2.34 -0.53
CA LEU A 77 16.01 1.87 0.21
C LEU A 77 15.67 0.58 0.98
N PHE A 78 15.80 -0.55 0.32
CA PHE A 78 15.66 -1.86 0.98
C PHE A 78 16.84 -2.14 1.92
N PRO A 79 16.73 -3.12 2.84
CA PRO A 79 17.86 -3.58 3.66
C PRO A 79 19.09 -4.03 2.86
N PHE A 80 18.89 -4.39 1.58
CA PHE A 80 19.95 -4.79 0.64
C PHE A 80 20.38 -3.65 -0.31
N GLY A 81 19.89 -2.42 -0.12
CA GLY A 81 20.22 -1.24 -0.91
C GLY A 81 19.06 -0.72 -1.77
N TRP A 82 19.36 0.26 -2.61
CA TRP A 82 18.40 0.90 -3.50
C TRP A 82 17.85 -0.08 -4.54
N GLY A 83 16.53 -0.09 -4.71
CA GLY A 83 15.84 -0.87 -5.71
C GLY A 83 14.63 -0.14 -6.28
N GLU A 84 14.44 -0.27 -7.59
CA GLU A 84 13.31 0.30 -8.33
C GLU A 84 11.97 -0.30 -7.91
N LEU A 85 10.99 0.56 -7.65
CA LEU A 85 9.58 0.23 -7.43
C LEU A 85 8.71 0.53 -8.65
N TRP A 86 8.84 1.76 -9.15
CA TRP A 86 7.91 2.36 -10.11
C TRP A 86 8.70 3.11 -11.18
N GLY A 87 8.60 2.69 -12.44
CA GLY A 87 9.11 3.44 -13.58
C GLY A 87 8.04 4.36 -14.13
N ILE A 88 8.37 5.63 -14.38
CA ILE A 88 7.53 6.56 -15.12
C ILE A 88 8.27 6.92 -16.39
N ALA A 89 7.71 6.61 -17.56
CA ALA A 89 8.34 6.83 -18.86
C ALA A 89 7.44 7.65 -19.81
N ASP A 90 8.03 8.57 -20.54
CA ASP A 90 7.41 9.20 -21.71
C ASP A 90 7.92 8.50 -22.97
N ARG A 91 7.05 7.68 -23.57
CA ARG A 91 7.37 6.79 -24.70
C ARG A 91 6.98 7.39 -26.05
N THR A 92 6.55 8.65 -26.09
CA THR A 92 6.08 9.33 -27.29
C THR A 92 4.99 8.53 -28.01
N ASP A 93 4.95 8.52 -29.35
CA ASP A 93 3.98 7.78 -30.16
C ASP A 93 4.48 6.40 -30.62
N TYR A 94 5.62 5.94 -30.08
CA TYR A 94 6.33 4.77 -30.60
C TYR A 94 5.46 3.52 -30.60
N ASP A 95 4.81 3.23 -29.47
CA ASP A 95 4.05 1.99 -29.28
C ASP A 95 2.86 1.87 -30.23
N LEU A 96 2.05 2.93 -30.29
CA LEU A 96 0.92 3.01 -31.22
C LEU A 96 1.39 2.94 -32.67
N THR A 97 2.47 3.64 -33.02
CA THR A 97 3.02 3.63 -34.38
C THR A 97 3.49 2.22 -34.80
N GLN A 98 4.14 1.46 -33.91
CA GLN A 98 4.53 0.08 -34.23
C GLN A 98 3.31 -0.83 -34.44
N HIS A 99 2.27 -0.69 -33.62
CA HIS A 99 1.03 -1.45 -33.78
C HIS A 99 0.28 -1.08 -35.06
N ILE A 100 0.16 0.20 -35.40
CA ILE A 100 -0.44 0.68 -36.66
C ILE A 100 0.30 0.07 -37.85
N ASN A 101 1.63 0.19 -37.89
CA ASN A 101 2.45 -0.29 -39.00
C ASN A 101 2.33 -1.80 -39.22
N THR A 102 2.20 -2.57 -38.14
CA THR A 102 2.16 -4.04 -38.20
C THR A 102 0.77 -4.58 -38.48
N SER A 103 -0.26 -3.97 -37.87
CA SER A 103 -1.65 -4.45 -37.97
C SER A 103 -2.42 -3.86 -39.16
N GLY A 104 -2.06 -2.66 -39.60
CA GLY A 104 -2.83 -1.88 -40.58
C GLY A 104 -4.08 -1.20 -40.01
N GLU A 105 -4.37 -1.38 -38.72
CA GLU A 105 -5.49 -0.72 -38.04
C GLU A 105 -5.13 0.71 -37.62
N ASP A 106 -6.08 1.62 -37.75
CA ASP A 106 -5.92 3.02 -37.39
C ASP A 106 -6.12 3.23 -35.87
N LEU A 107 -5.04 3.60 -35.17
CA LEU A 107 -5.05 3.95 -33.75
C LEU A 107 -4.84 5.47 -33.52
N THR A 108 -5.08 6.29 -34.54
CA THR A 108 -5.00 7.76 -34.41
C THR A 108 -6.23 8.32 -33.68
N TYR A 109 -6.03 9.42 -32.96
CA TYR A 109 -7.09 10.20 -32.35
C TYR A 109 -7.48 11.37 -33.26
N PHE A 110 -8.78 11.66 -33.37
CA PHE A 110 -9.30 12.85 -34.04
C PHE A 110 -9.79 13.84 -32.99
N ASP A 111 -9.17 15.01 -32.94
CA ASP A 111 -9.56 16.12 -32.08
C ASP A 111 -10.66 16.94 -32.79
N ASP A 112 -11.88 16.90 -32.24
CA ASP A 112 -13.03 17.62 -32.79
C ASP A 112 -12.91 19.15 -32.66
N GLU A 113 -12.14 19.67 -31.70
CA GLU A 113 -11.95 21.10 -31.53
C GLU A 113 -10.93 21.66 -32.53
N LYS A 114 -9.81 20.93 -32.72
CA LYS A 114 -8.73 21.30 -33.63
C LYS A 114 -8.95 20.82 -35.06
N GLN A 115 -9.88 19.89 -35.27
CA GLN A 115 -10.16 19.24 -36.55
C GLN A 115 -8.91 18.57 -37.15
N GLN A 116 -8.13 17.89 -36.30
CA GLN A 116 -6.86 17.26 -36.69
C GLN A 116 -6.77 15.82 -36.19
N ARG A 117 -6.06 14.99 -36.95
CA ARG A 117 -5.69 13.63 -36.55
C ARG A 117 -4.23 13.59 -36.10
N TYR A 118 -3.96 12.89 -35.02
CA TYR A 118 -2.61 12.63 -34.55
C TYR A 118 -2.52 11.26 -33.88
N THR A 119 -1.31 10.71 -33.81
CA THR A 119 -1.02 9.56 -32.94
C THR A 119 -0.72 10.09 -31.54
N PRO A 120 -1.49 9.72 -30.51
CA PRO A 120 -1.23 10.17 -29.14
C PRO A 120 0.18 9.78 -28.66
N TYR A 121 0.75 10.62 -27.79
CA TYR A 121 1.92 10.26 -27.01
C TYR A 121 1.49 9.50 -25.77
N VAL A 122 2.37 8.64 -25.24
CA VAL A 122 2.07 7.76 -24.11
C VAL A 122 3.02 8.07 -22.95
N VAL A 123 2.44 8.44 -21.81
CA VAL A 123 3.14 8.47 -20.52
C VAL A 123 2.71 7.24 -19.72
N GLU A 124 3.67 6.46 -19.27
CA GLU A 124 3.45 5.17 -18.63
C GLU A 124 4.07 5.15 -17.22
N PRO A 125 3.24 5.12 -16.17
CA PRO A 125 3.64 4.63 -14.86
C PRO A 125 3.48 3.10 -14.77
N SER A 126 4.59 2.37 -14.57
CA SER A 126 4.62 0.92 -14.38
C SER A 126 5.22 0.54 -13.01
N LEU A 127 4.41 -0.07 -12.15
CA LEU A 127 4.75 -0.44 -10.77
C LEU A 127 4.80 -1.95 -10.60
N GLY A 128 5.87 -2.46 -9.98
CA GLY A 128 5.94 -3.86 -9.54
C GLY A 128 5.15 -4.09 -8.26
N ALA A 129 4.03 -4.82 -8.32
CA ALA A 129 3.14 -5.04 -7.18
C ALA A 129 3.85 -5.78 -6.03
N ASP A 130 4.60 -6.84 -6.34
CA ASP A 130 5.39 -7.59 -5.36
C ASP A 130 6.46 -6.74 -4.68
N ARG A 131 7.08 -5.82 -5.44
CA ARG A 131 8.14 -4.95 -4.93
C ARG A 131 7.59 -3.88 -4.00
N VAL A 132 6.45 -3.28 -4.34
CA VAL A 132 5.81 -2.28 -3.48
C VAL A 132 5.29 -2.90 -2.19
N VAL A 133 4.78 -4.14 -2.23
CA VAL A 133 4.43 -4.89 -1.01
C VAL A 133 5.65 -5.11 -0.12
N LEU A 134 6.79 -5.53 -0.70
CA LEU A 134 8.04 -5.67 0.07
C LEU A 134 8.51 -4.33 0.64
N ALA A 135 8.38 -3.23 -0.11
CA ALA A 135 8.75 -1.90 0.36
C ALA A 135 7.90 -1.47 1.57
N PHE A 136 6.57 -1.65 1.51
CA PHE A 136 5.71 -1.35 2.65
C PHE A 136 6.00 -2.24 3.86
N LEU A 137 6.33 -3.52 3.66
CA LEU A 137 6.78 -4.40 4.74
C LEU A 137 8.08 -3.89 5.39
N CYS A 138 9.07 -3.51 4.59
CA CYS A 138 10.34 -2.98 5.09
C CYS A 138 10.16 -1.63 5.80
N ALA A 139 9.36 -0.73 5.25
CA ALA A 139 9.10 0.59 5.82
C ALA A 139 8.30 0.53 7.13
N ALA A 140 7.39 -0.46 7.25
CA ALA A 140 6.56 -0.62 8.44
C ALA A 140 7.28 -1.35 9.59
N TYR A 141 8.33 -2.12 9.32
CA TYR A 141 9.00 -2.96 10.33
C TYR A 141 9.73 -2.13 11.39
N ASP A 142 9.41 -2.37 12.66
CA ASP A 142 10.14 -1.82 13.80
C ASP A 142 10.24 -2.83 14.97
N GLU A 143 11.27 -2.62 15.79
CA GLU A 143 11.51 -3.34 17.04
C GLU A 143 11.63 -2.32 18.20
N GLU A 144 10.60 -2.26 19.05
CA GLU A 144 10.55 -1.31 20.16
C GLU A 144 10.87 -1.98 21.51
N GLU A 145 11.74 -1.38 22.32
CA GLU A 145 11.98 -1.81 23.70
C GLU A 145 10.93 -1.19 24.64
N LEU A 146 10.08 -2.02 25.26
CA LEU A 146 9.00 -1.58 26.16
C LEU A 146 9.45 -1.43 27.61
N ALA A 147 10.36 -2.31 28.04
CA ALA A 147 10.98 -2.34 29.36
C ALA A 147 12.30 -3.10 29.24
N GLU A 148 13.16 -3.04 30.25
CA GLU A 148 14.49 -3.69 30.22
C GLU A 148 14.41 -5.16 29.75
N GLY A 149 14.85 -5.40 28.51
CA GLY A 149 14.89 -6.72 27.88
C GLY A 149 13.57 -7.24 27.29
N ASP A 150 12.50 -6.45 27.25
CA ASP A 150 11.24 -6.78 26.57
C ASP A 150 11.09 -5.97 25.27
N VAL A 151 11.37 -6.63 24.14
CA VAL A 151 11.26 -6.05 22.80
C VAL A 151 9.96 -6.52 22.14
N ARG A 152 9.23 -5.61 21.49
CA ARG A 152 8.12 -5.94 20.59
C ARG A 152 8.51 -5.72 19.15
N THR A 153 8.17 -6.67 18.28
CA THR A 153 8.13 -6.45 16.83
C THR A 153 6.76 -5.88 16.49
N VAL A 154 6.75 -4.84 15.67
CA VAL A 154 5.52 -4.19 15.21
C VAL A 154 5.65 -3.80 13.74
N LEU A 155 4.58 -3.98 12.98
CA LEU A 155 4.45 -3.45 11.63
C LEU A 155 3.57 -2.20 11.65
N HIS A 156 4.19 -1.02 11.52
CA HIS A 156 3.52 0.27 11.42
C HIS A 156 2.84 0.52 10.07
N PHE A 157 2.07 -0.44 9.58
CA PHE A 157 1.33 -0.26 8.34
C PHE A 157 0.37 0.92 8.45
N HIS A 158 0.30 1.72 7.38
CA HIS A 158 -0.80 2.65 7.20
C HIS A 158 -2.14 1.89 7.31
N PRO A 159 -3.17 2.41 8.01
CA PRO A 159 -4.41 1.69 8.23
C PRO A 159 -5.10 1.22 6.94
N ALA A 160 -4.92 1.92 5.80
CA ALA A 160 -5.42 1.49 4.50
C ALA A 160 -4.76 0.18 3.99
N LEU A 161 -3.49 -0.05 4.32
CA LEU A 161 -2.71 -1.21 3.87
C LEU A 161 -2.75 -2.40 4.82
N ALA A 162 -3.02 -2.18 6.10
CA ALA A 162 -2.97 -3.25 7.10
C ALA A 162 -3.84 -4.46 6.70
N PRO A 163 -3.33 -5.69 6.75
CA PRO A 163 -4.04 -6.87 6.26
C PRO A 163 -5.29 -7.14 7.11
N VAL A 164 -5.19 -6.95 8.42
CA VAL A 164 -6.30 -6.96 9.38
C VAL A 164 -6.47 -5.55 9.90
N LYS A 165 -7.71 -5.05 9.91
CA LYS A 165 -8.04 -3.71 10.41
C LYS A 165 -8.29 -3.73 11.91
N ILE A 166 -8.99 -4.76 12.40
CA ILE A 166 -9.41 -4.86 13.80
C ILE A 166 -9.23 -6.29 14.32
N GLY A 167 -8.47 -6.44 15.41
CA GLY A 167 -8.38 -7.68 16.16
C GLY A 167 -9.41 -7.70 17.30
N VAL A 168 -10.30 -8.69 17.37
CA VAL A 168 -11.32 -8.82 18.43
C VAL A 168 -10.92 -9.92 19.41
N LEU A 169 -10.72 -9.53 20.68
CA LEU A 169 -10.01 -10.32 21.67
C LEU A 169 -10.86 -10.46 22.96
N PRO A 170 -11.40 -11.65 23.29
CA PRO A 170 -12.06 -11.84 24.59
C PRO A 170 -11.02 -11.91 25.73
N LEU A 171 -11.17 -11.17 26.82
CA LEU A 171 -10.20 -11.21 27.95
C LEU A 171 -10.00 -12.64 28.49
N SER A 172 -11.05 -13.46 28.44
CA SER A 172 -10.98 -14.90 28.74
C SER A 172 -11.92 -15.69 27.83
N LYS A 173 -11.69 -17.00 27.70
CA LYS A 173 -12.55 -17.89 26.89
C LYS A 173 -14.03 -17.90 27.31
N LYS A 174 -14.34 -17.52 28.56
CA LYS A 174 -15.72 -17.44 29.05
C LYS A 174 -16.51 -16.30 28.39
N LEU A 175 -15.80 -15.29 27.90
CA LEU A 175 -16.34 -14.09 27.27
C LEU A 175 -16.39 -14.19 25.74
N ALA A 176 -16.10 -15.38 25.20
CA ALA A 176 -16.02 -15.61 23.76
C ALA A 176 -17.32 -15.26 23.04
N GLU A 177 -18.49 -15.59 23.62
CA GLU A 177 -19.78 -15.30 22.99
C GLU A 177 -20.04 -13.80 22.83
N GLY A 178 -19.64 -12.98 23.81
CA GLY A 178 -19.78 -11.52 23.73
C GLY A 178 -18.83 -10.92 22.69
N ALA A 179 -17.58 -11.36 22.68
CA ALA A 179 -16.59 -10.94 21.70
C ALA A 179 -16.95 -11.37 20.27
N ASP A 180 -17.50 -12.58 20.08
CA ASP A 180 -17.91 -13.11 18.77
C ASP A 180 -19.03 -12.26 18.14
N LYS A 181 -19.97 -11.76 18.95
CA LYS A 181 -21.00 -10.81 18.47
C LYS A 181 -20.40 -9.52 17.93
N ILE A 182 -19.38 -8.99 18.61
CA ILE A 182 -18.67 -7.78 18.16
C ILE A 182 -17.89 -8.06 16.88
N TYR A 183 -17.17 -9.19 16.83
CA TYR A 183 -16.46 -9.64 15.65
C TYR A 183 -17.40 -9.77 14.44
N ALA A 184 -18.54 -10.44 14.61
CA ALA A 184 -19.53 -10.63 13.56
C ALA A 184 -20.12 -9.29 13.06
N GLU A 185 -20.28 -8.29 13.94
CA GLU A 185 -20.78 -6.97 13.53
C GLU A 185 -19.71 -6.17 12.76
N LEU A 186 -18.48 -6.08 13.29
CA LEU A 186 -17.41 -5.32 12.67
C LEU A 186 -16.93 -5.94 11.35
N SER A 187 -16.97 -7.27 11.24
CA SER A 187 -16.61 -8.01 10.02
C SER A 187 -17.51 -7.70 8.82
N LYS A 188 -18.65 -7.04 9.02
CA LYS A 188 -19.51 -6.56 7.93
C LYS A 188 -18.91 -5.36 7.19
N TYR A 189 -17.95 -4.67 7.80
CA TYR A 189 -17.39 -3.41 7.30
C TYR A 189 -15.87 -3.49 7.09
N TYR A 190 -15.17 -4.29 7.89
CA TYR A 190 -13.71 -4.34 7.90
C TYR A 190 -13.20 -5.78 7.90
N ASN A 191 -11.99 -5.99 7.37
CA ASN A 191 -11.30 -7.26 7.57
C ASN A 191 -10.86 -7.37 9.03
N CYS A 192 -11.49 -8.27 9.79
CA CYS A 192 -11.26 -8.44 11.21
C CYS A 192 -10.64 -9.81 11.49
N GLU A 193 -9.93 -9.94 12.59
CA GLU A 193 -9.45 -11.23 13.11
C GLU A 193 -9.97 -11.46 14.52
N TYR A 194 -10.44 -12.66 14.81
CA TYR A 194 -10.82 -13.07 16.16
C TYR A 194 -9.72 -13.94 16.77
N ASP A 195 -9.26 -13.60 17.98
CA ASP A 195 -8.20 -14.37 18.65
C ASP A 195 -8.48 -14.59 20.15
N ASP A 196 -8.66 -15.85 20.52
CA ASP A 196 -8.88 -16.32 21.90
C ASP A 196 -7.69 -17.11 22.48
N ARG A 197 -6.56 -17.16 21.76
CA ARG A 197 -5.44 -18.06 22.07
C ARG A 197 -4.44 -17.41 23.03
N GLY A 198 -4.08 -18.10 24.09
CA GLY A 198 -3.13 -17.58 25.09
C GLY A 198 -3.69 -16.41 25.91
N ASN A 199 -2.81 -15.72 26.64
CA ASN A 199 -3.18 -14.54 27.42
C ASN A 199 -3.34 -13.30 26.53
N ILE A 200 -3.98 -12.25 27.06
CA ILE A 200 -4.28 -11.04 26.29
C ILE A 200 -3.03 -10.36 25.72
N GLY A 201 -1.94 -10.32 26.51
CA GLY A 201 -0.66 -9.74 26.05
C GLY A 201 -0.09 -10.45 24.81
N LYS A 202 -0.12 -11.79 24.78
CA LYS A 202 0.33 -12.56 23.60
C LYS A 202 -0.53 -12.34 22.36
N ARG A 203 -1.79 -11.96 22.54
CA ARG A 203 -2.70 -11.64 21.42
C ARG A 203 -2.38 -10.28 20.86
N TYR A 204 -2.21 -9.27 21.72
CA TYR A 204 -1.72 -7.96 21.29
C TYR A 204 -0.39 -8.08 20.53
N ARG A 205 0.57 -8.88 21.02
CA ARG A 205 1.84 -9.10 20.31
C ARG A 205 1.67 -9.68 18.91
N ARG A 206 0.79 -10.67 18.73
CA ARG A 206 0.51 -11.22 17.38
C ARG A 206 -0.11 -10.18 16.45
N GLN A 207 -1.01 -9.36 16.98
CA GLN A 207 -1.68 -8.31 16.20
C GLN A 207 -0.72 -7.18 15.84
N ASP A 208 0.18 -6.79 16.76
CA ASP A 208 1.26 -5.84 16.51
C ASP A 208 2.23 -6.39 15.42
N GLU A 209 2.60 -7.67 15.49
CA GLU A 209 3.50 -8.36 14.53
C GLU A 209 2.94 -8.41 13.09
N ILE A 210 1.61 -8.43 12.91
CA ILE A 210 0.97 -8.38 11.59
C ILE A 210 0.47 -6.97 11.22
N GLY A 211 0.71 -5.99 12.11
CA GLY A 211 0.41 -4.59 11.91
C GLY A 211 -1.07 -4.22 11.96
N THR A 212 -1.89 -4.96 12.70
CA THR A 212 -3.30 -4.63 12.91
C THR A 212 -3.43 -3.31 13.67
N PRO A 213 -4.08 -2.26 13.10
CA PRO A 213 -4.10 -0.92 13.71
C PRO A 213 -4.81 -0.85 15.06
N PHE A 214 -5.90 -1.60 15.24
CA PHE A 214 -6.70 -1.57 16.46
C PHE A 214 -7.05 -2.96 16.98
N CYS A 215 -7.00 -3.12 18.31
CA CYS A 215 -7.51 -4.30 18.98
C CYS A 215 -8.68 -3.95 19.90
N VAL A 216 -9.81 -4.64 19.75
CA VAL A 216 -10.99 -4.52 20.62
C VAL A 216 -10.98 -5.66 21.63
N THR A 217 -10.90 -5.32 22.91
CA THR A 217 -10.94 -6.29 24.00
C THR A 217 -12.29 -6.26 24.71
N TYR A 218 -12.94 -7.42 24.78
CA TYR A 218 -14.18 -7.62 25.52
C TYR A 218 -13.86 -8.29 26.86
N ASP A 219 -14.17 -7.63 27.97
CA ASP A 219 -13.82 -8.06 29.32
C ASP A 219 -15.06 -8.38 30.18
N PHE A 220 -14.85 -8.65 31.47
CA PHE A 220 -15.94 -8.99 32.39
C PHE A 220 -16.85 -7.80 32.68
N ASP A 221 -16.32 -6.57 32.61
CA ASP A 221 -17.11 -5.37 32.85
C ASP A 221 -17.99 -5.03 31.64
N SER A 222 -17.60 -5.48 30.43
CA SER A 222 -18.37 -5.31 29.19
C SER A 222 -19.82 -5.80 29.27
N GLU A 223 -20.09 -6.88 30.02
CA GLU A 223 -21.45 -7.41 30.21
C GLU A 223 -22.34 -6.46 31.04
N THR A 224 -21.71 -5.63 31.89
CA THR A 224 -22.39 -4.70 32.80
C THR A 224 -22.46 -3.27 32.25
N ASP A 225 -21.38 -2.78 31.63
CA ASP A 225 -21.28 -1.39 31.18
C ASP A 225 -21.56 -1.20 29.67
N GLY A 226 -21.69 -2.29 28.91
CA GLY A 226 -21.94 -2.25 27.47
C GLY A 226 -20.79 -1.63 26.67
N CYS A 227 -19.58 -1.62 27.23
CA CYS A 227 -18.39 -1.03 26.65
C CYS A 227 -17.31 -2.08 26.37
N VAL A 228 -16.36 -1.74 25.51
CA VAL A 228 -15.15 -2.50 25.23
C VAL A 228 -13.94 -1.60 25.28
N THR A 229 -12.77 -2.20 25.43
CA THR A 229 -11.51 -1.47 25.40
C THR A 229 -10.91 -1.55 24.01
N VAL A 230 -10.71 -0.41 23.35
CA VAL A 230 -10.03 -0.32 22.07
C VAL A 230 -8.58 0.11 22.32
N ARG A 231 -7.63 -0.71 21.88
CA ARG A 231 -6.19 -0.43 21.94
C ARG A 231 -5.67 -0.01 20.56
N ASP A 232 -4.95 1.09 20.52
CA ASP A 232 -4.19 1.55 19.36
C ASP A 232 -2.82 0.83 19.28
N ARG A 233 -2.42 0.40 18.08
CA ARG A 233 -1.17 -0.36 17.84
C ARG A 233 0.07 0.46 18.18
N ASP A 234 0.13 1.68 17.67
CA ASP A 234 1.33 2.50 17.65
C ASP A 234 1.54 3.12 19.03
N THR A 235 0.53 3.84 19.53
CA THR A 235 0.58 4.54 20.84
C THR A 235 0.44 3.59 22.03
N MET A 236 -0.10 2.39 21.81
CA MET A 236 -0.49 1.44 22.85
C MET A 236 -1.58 1.94 23.81
N GLU A 237 -2.14 3.12 23.58
CA GLU A 237 -3.19 3.71 24.40
C GLU A 237 -4.48 2.89 24.32
N GLN A 238 -5.25 2.91 25.42
CA GLN A 238 -6.48 2.13 25.58
C GLN A 238 -7.63 3.06 25.91
N GLU A 239 -8.69 2.99 25.11
CA GLU A 239 -9.91 3.79 25.26
C GLU A 239 -11.11 2.89 25.55
N ARG A 240 -11.96 3.25 26.52
CA ARG A 240 -13.20 2.53 26.84
C ARG A 240 -14.33 3.11 25.98
N ILE A 241 -14.77 2.35 24.97
CA ILE A 241 -15.77 2.79 23.98
C ILE A 241 -17.03 1.94 24.12
N LYS A 242 -18.20 2.56 24.01
CA LYS A 242 -19.46 1.82 24.00
C LYS A 242 -19.56 0.94 22.75
N ILE A 243 -20.11 -0.26 22.90
CA ILE A 243 -20.26 -1.21 21.78
C ILE A 243 -21.11 -0.60 20.65
N GLU A 244 -22.14 0.17 20.99
CA GLU A 244 -23.02 0.85 20.01
C GLU A 244 -22.30 1.90 19.15
N ASP A 245 -21.21 2.48 19.67
CA ASP A 245 -20.45 3.55 19.01
C ASP A 245 -19.26 3.03 18.19
N LEU A 246 -18.95 1.72 18.24
CA LEU A 246 -17.77 1.17 17.55
C LEU A 246 -17.79 1.41 16.04
N LYS A 247 -18.97 1.35 15.42
CA LYS A 247 -19.10 1.56 13.97
C LYS A 247 -18.70 2.98 13.58
N SER A 248 -19.24 4.00 14.26
CA SER A 248 -18.91 5.40 13.98
C SER A 248 -17.47 5.72 14.37
N TYR A 249 -16.99 5.17 15.48
CA TYR A 249 -15.61 5.29 15.94
C TYR A 249 -14.62 4.80 14.87
N PHE A 250 -14.79 3.58 14.37
CA PHE A 250 -13.89 3.04 13.35
C PHE A 250 -14.06 3.69 11.97
N ALA A 251 -15.26 4.17 11.62
CA ALA A 251 -15.44 4.95 10.40
C ALA A 251 -14.57 6.20 10.39
N ALA A 252 -14.47 6.91 11.52
CA ALA A 252 -13.60 8.07 11.65
C ALA A 252 -12.10 7.69 11.68
N LYS A 253 -11.73 6.58 12.34
CA LYS A 253 -10.33 6.13 12.43
C LYS A 253 -9.77 5.59 11.10
N PHE A 254 -10.63 5.15 10.19
CA PHE A 254 -10.24 4.61 8.88
C PHE A 254 -10.59 5.52 7.71
N GLU A 255 -10.94 6.78 7.96
CA GLU A 255 -11.13 7.77 6.90
C GLU A 255 -9.76 8.10 6.28
N TRP A 256 -9.61 7.83 4.98
CA TRP A 256 -8.44 8.11 4.17
C TRP A 256 -8.88 8.59 2.78
#